data_AF-A0AAV1JYG6-F1
#
_entry.id   AF-A0AAV1JYG6-F1
#
_cell.length_a   1.000
_cell.length_b   1.000
_cell.length_c   1.000
_cell.angle_alpha   90.00
_cell.angle_beta   90.00
_cell.angle_gamma   90.00
#
_symmetry.space_group_name_H-M   'P 1'
#
loop_
_entity.id
_entity.type
_entity.pdbx_description
1 polymer ?
#
loop_
_entity_poly.entity_id
_entity_poly.type
_entity_poly.pdbx_seq_one_letter_code
_entity_poly.pdbx_strand_id
1 'polypeptide(L)'
;MSDLHAKNVDCFFWNETEGKRVAVEIGSCVLSFIEMQLENHPSGDIDVIFYSDNCCGQQKNKYLLTAYAVFNMRVKSITHKFLIRGHSQNEGDNVHSVIENYTKK
;
A
#
# COMPACT_ATOMS: atom_id res chain seq x y z
N MET A 1 16.25 3.72 8.65
CA MET A 1 15.61 5.04 8.58
C MET A 1 14.26 4.81 7.92
N SER A 2 13.14 5.18 8.53
CA SER A 2 11.81 4.85 7.98
C SER A 2 11.49 5.69 6.74
N ASP A 3 10.98 5.07 5.68
CA ASP A 3 10.61 5.75 4.42
C ASP A 3 9.49 6.80 4.56
N LEU A 4 8.88 6.90 5.75
CA LEU A 4 7.87 7.91 6.07
C LEU A 4 8.36 9.37 5.84
N HIS A 5 9.67 9.61 5.94
CA HIS A 5 10.26 10.92 5.67
C HIS A 5 10.74 11.09 4.22
N ALA A 6 10.70 10.02 3.42
CA ALA A 6 11.08 10.08 2.02
C ALA A 6 10.02 10.84 1.23
N LYS A 7 10.45 11.59 0.21
CA LYS A 7 9.56 12.34 -0.68
C LYS A 7 9.17 11.54 -1.94
N ASN A 8 9.36 10.23 -1.90
CA ASN A 8 9.05 9.33 -3.01
C ASN A 8 7.68 8.70 -2.76
N VAL A 9 6.84 8.67 -3.80
CA VAL A 9 5.48 8.14 -3.74
C VAL A 9 5.22 7.34 -5.00
N ASP A 10 4.73 6.12 -4.82
CA ASP A 10 4.27 5.25 -5.90
C ASP A 10 2.75 5.21 -5.93
N CYS A 11 2.18 5.59 -7.08
CA CYS A 11 0.74 5.59 -7.30
C CYS A 11 0.38 4.53 -8.35
N PHE A 12 -0.40 3.54 -7.95
CA PHE A 12 -0.92 2.50 -8.85
C PHE A 12 -2.28 2.95 -9.43
N PHE A 13 -2.38 2.94 -10.76
CA PHE A 13 -3.60 3.27 -11.49
C PHE A 13 -3.94 2.16 -12.49
N TRP A 14 -5.22 1.97 -12.74
CA TRP A 14 -5.73 1.06 -13.77
C TRP A 14 -7.01 1.65 -14.36
N ASN A 15 -7.37 1.22 -15.57
CA ASN A 15 -8.63 1.63 -16.18
C ASN A 15 -9.80 0.94 -15.46
N GLU A 16 -10.89 1.66 -15.22
CA GLU A 16 -12.10 1.11 -14.61
C GLU A 16 -12.69 -0.08 -15.40
N THR A 17 -12.41 -0.18 -16.70
CA THR A 17 -12.79 -1.34 -17.51
C THR A 17 -11.92 -2.57 -17.26
N GLU A 18 -10.71 -2.40 -16.72
CA GLU A 18 -9.72 -3.47 -16.53
C GLU A 18 -9.79 -4.08 -15.12
N GLY A 19 -10.25 -3.34 -14.12
CA GLY A 19 -10.28 -3.80 -12.74
C GLY A 19 -11.28 -3.05 -11.88
N LYS A 20 -11.89 -3.76 -10.91
CA LYS A 20 -12.81 -3.14 -9.96
C LYS A 20 -12.05 -2.60 -8.76
N ARG A 21 -12.70 -1.73 -7.98
CA ARG A 21 -12.16 -1.24 -6.68
C ARG A 21 -12.41 -2.25 -5.57
N VAL A 22 -12.05 -3.52 -5.78
CA VAL A 22 -12.23 -4.57 -4.77
C VAL A 22 -10.91 -5.08 -4.24
N ALA A 23 -11.01 -5.87 -3.17
CA ALA A 23 -9.89 -6.39 -2.39
C ALA A 23 -8.76 -7.05 -3.20
N VAL A 24 -9.09 -7.68 -4.33
CA VAL A 24 -8.15 -8.49 -5.11
C VAL A 24 -7.20 -7.59 -5.89
N GLU A 25 -7.73 -6.59 -6.59
CA GLU A 25 -6.96 -5.62 -7.36
C GLU A 25 -6.04 -4.82 -6.43
N ILE A 26 -6.57 -4.36 -5.30
CA ILE A 26 -5.77 -3.67 -4.29
C ILE A 26 -4.66 -4.59 -3.75
N GLY A 27 -4.98 -5.86 -3.51
CA GLY A 27 -3.98 -6.85 -3.09
C GLY A 27 -2.87 -7.06 -4.11
N SER A 28 -3.20 -7.10 -5.41
CA SER A 28 -2.19 -7.18 -6.47
C SER A 28 -1.27 -5.97 -6.49
N CYS A 29 -1.79 -4.75 -6.33
CA CYS A 29 -0.97 -3.55 -6.26
C CYS A 29 0.00 -3.58 -5.07
N VAL A 30 -0.47 -4.02 -3.89
CA VAL A 30 0.39 -4.09 -2.71
C VAL A 30 1.47 -5.17 -2.86
N LEU A 31 1.14 -6.32 -3.48
CA LEU A 31 2.14 -7.35 -3.78
C LEU A 31 3.19 -6.84 -4.76
N SER A 32 2.78 -6.22 -5.87
CA SER A 32 3.72 -5.63 -6.84
C SER A 32 4.62 -4.57 -6.21
N PHE A 33 4.09 -3.76 -5.28
CA PHE A 33 4.91 -2.82 -4.52
C PHE A 33 5.97 -3.55 -3.68
N ILE A 34 5.62 -4.61 -2.96
CA ILE A 34 6.59 -5.38 -2.16
C ILE A 34 7.66 -6.01 -3.06
N GLU A 35 7.28 -6.55 -4.21
CA GLU A 35 8.21 -7.11 -5.20
C GLU A 35 9.21 -6.06 -5.68
N MET A 36 8.75 -4.86 -6.07
CA MET A 36 9.61 -3.74 -6.43
C MET A 36 10.57 -3.36 -5.30
N GLN A 37 10.10 -3.35 -4.05
CA GLN A 37 10.98 -3.06 -2.90
C GLN A 37 12.03 -4.14 -2.67
N LEU A 38 11.69 -5.42 -2.89
CA LEU A 38 12.60 -6.55 -2.80
C LEU A 38 13.67 -6.53 -3.89
N GLU A 39 13.31 -6.17 -5.13
CA GLU A 39 14.27 -6.01 -6.23
C GLU A 39 15.30 -4.93 -5.93
N ASN A 40 14.86 -3.82 -5.32
CA ASN A 40 15.73 -2.74 -4.89
C ASN A 40 16.61 -3.09 -3.67
N HIS A 41 16.27 -4.15 -2.93
CA HIS A 41 16.98 -4.59 -1.72
C HIS A 41 17.31 -6.11 -1.77
N PRO A 42 18.22 -6.53 -2.66
CA PRO A 42 18.50 -7.95 -2.90
C PRO A 42 19.14 -8.68 -1.71
N SER A 43 19.60 -7.95 -0.69
CA SER A 43 20.48 -8.45 0.37
C SER A 43 19.80 -8.88 1.67
N GLY A 44 18.51 -8.61 1.91
CA GLY A 44 17.95 -8.99 3.21
C GLY A 44 16.49 -8.69 3.45
N ASP A 45 15.84 -9.68 4.07
CA ASP A 45 14.90 -9.55 5.19
C ASP A 45 14.31 -8.15 5.39
N ILE A 46 13.35 -7.79 4.53
CA ILE A 46 12.65 -6.52 4.64
C ILE A 46 11.56 -6.66 5.71
N ASP A 47 11.49 -5.68 6.61
CA ASP A 47 10.38 -5.51 7.56
C ASP A 47 9.45 -4.42 7.02
N VAL A 48 8.26 -4.82 6.56
CA VAL A 48 7.28 -3.92 5.93
C VAL A 48 6.18 -3.53 6.93
N ILE A 49 5.95 -2.23 7.09
CA ILE A 49 4.87 -1.70 7.95
C ILE A 49 3.91 -0.90 7.07
N PHE A 50 2.69 -1.40 6.93
CA PHE A 50 1.60 -0.71 6.24
C PHE A 50 0.75 0.07 7.23
N TYR A 51 0.43 1.32 6.88
CA TYR A 51 -0.57 2.13 7.55
C TYR A 51 -1.81 2.20 6.66
N SER A 52 -2.88 1.55 7.09
CA SER A 52 -4.11 1.39 6.31
C SER A 52 -5.30 2.05 7.00
N ASP A 53 -6.25 2.50 6.19
CA ASP A 53 -7.55 2.90 6.67
C ASP A 53 -8.39 1.68 7.08
N ASN A 54 -9.51 1.90 7.77
CA ASN A 54 -10.40 0.81 8.19
C ASN A 54 -11.39 0.38 7.08
N CYS A 55 -11.14 0.70 5.81
CA CYS A 55 -12.07 0.36 4.75
C CYS A 55 -12.05 -1.15 4.47
N CYS A 56 -13.08 -1.86 4.95
CA CYS A 56 -13.20 -3.32 4.80
C CYS A 56 -13.23 -3.80 3.35
N GLY A 57 -13.81 -2.98 2.44
CA GLY A 57 -13.88 -3.32 1.02
C GLY A 57 -12.52 -3.25 0.31
N GLN A 58 -11.57 -2.52 0.90
CA GLN A 58 -10.30 -2.17 0.27
C GLN A 58 -9.12 -2.84 0.98
N GLN A 59 -8.82 -2.38 2.20
CA GLN A 59 -7.57 -2.73 2.88
C GLN A 59 -7.77 -3.72 4.03
N LYS A 60 -8.94 -3.73 4.66
CA LYS A 60 -9.23 -4.59 5.82
C LYS A 60 -10.02 -5.83 5.42
N ASN A 61 -9.38 -6.73 4.68
CA ASN A 61 -10.01 -7.99 4.23
C ASN A 61 -9.06 -9.20 4.32
N LYS A 62 -9.67 -10.39 4.41
CA LYS A 62 -8.97 -11.68 4.50
C LYS A 62 -8.19 -12.05 3.23
N TYR A 63 -8.58 -11.51 2.07
CA TYR A 63 -7.96 -11.84 0.79
C TYR A 63 -6.56 -11.25 0.69
N LEU A 64 -6.37 -10.01 1.17
CA LEU A 64 -5.08 -9.35 1.27
C LEU A 64 -4.12 -10.14 2.18
N LEU A 65 -4.58 -10.54 3.37
CA LEU A 65 -3.79 -11.38 4.28
C LEU A 65 -3.42 -12.75 3.67
N THR A 66 -4.36 -13.37 2.96
CA THR A 66 -4.10 -14.66 2.31
C THR A 66 -3.09 -14.52 1.17
N ALA A 67 -3.12 -13.40 0.44
CA ALA A 67 -2.17 -13.11 -0.63
C ALA A 67 -0.72 -13.08 -0.10
N TYR A 68 -0.48 -12.48 1.07
CA TYR A 68 0.85 -12.50 1.70
C TYR A 68 1.30 -13.90 2.14
N ALA A 69 0.38 -14.77 2.56
CA ALA A 69 0.72 -16.11 3.03
C ALA A 69 1.11 -17.06 1.88
N VAL A 70 0.58 -16.83 0.68
CA VAL A 70 0.86 -17.66 -0.51
C VAL A 70 2.15 -17.20 -1.21
N PHE A 71 2.47 -15.91 -1.14
CA PHE A 71 3.69 -15.37 -1.69
C PHE A 71 4.88 -15.68 -0.78
N ASN A 72 5.73 -16.62 -1.20
CA ASN A 72 6.97 -17.01 -0.50
C ASN A 72 8.04 -15.93 -0.70
N MET A 73 7.79 -14.74 -0.14
CA MET A 73 8.64 -13.57 -0.27
C MET A 73 9.79 -13.63 0.73
N ARG A 74 10.96 -13.09 0.36
CA ARG A 74 12.10 -12.84 1.26
C ARG A 74 11.83 -11.66 2.20
N VAL A 75 10.61 -11.59 2.72
CA VAL A 75 10.14 -10.53 3.62
C VAL A 75 10.11 -11.14 5.01
N LYS A 76 10.81 -10.49 5.93
CA LYS A 76 10.96 -10.98 7.30
C LYS A 76 9.69 -10.79 8.11
N SER A 77 9.02 -9.65 7.93
CA SER A 77 7.72 -9.41 8.54
C SER A 77 6.88 -8.42 7.75
N ILE A 78 5.56 -8.60 7.80
CA ILE A 78 4.56 -7.65 7.29
C ILE A 78 3.64 -7.29 8.44
N THR A 79 3.59 -6.00 8.79
CA THR A 79 2.72 -5.48 9.85
C THR A 79 1.71 -4.51 9.27
N HIS A 80 0.41 -4.80 9.41
CA HIS A 80 -0.66 -3.85 9.09
C HIS A 80 -1.13 -3.13 10.34
N LYS A 81 -0.96 -1.81 10.35
CA LYS A 81 -1.52 -0.91 11.36
C LYS A 81 -2.74 -0.22 10.78
N PHE A 82 -3.86 -0.32 11.49
CA PHE A 82 -5.10 0.33 11.12
C PHE A 82 -5.33 1.56 12.01
N LEU A 83 -5.81 2.64 11.42
CA LEU A 83 -6.16 3.85 12.16
C LEU A 83 -7.25 3.56 13.21
N ILE A 84 -7.19 4.23 14.36
CA ILE A 84 -8.29 4.18 15.34
C ILE A 84 -9.46 5.05 14.87
N ARG A 85 -10.68 4.68 15.27
CA ARG A 85 -11.88 5.48 14.93
C ARG A 85 -11.72 6.90 15.47
N GLY A 86 -12.00 7.90 14.62
CA GLY A 86 -11.86 9.33 14.95
C GLY A 86 -10.63 10.01 14.34
N HIS A 87 -9.68 9.24 13.80
CA HIS A 87 -8.56 9.77 13.02
C HIS A 87 -8.81 9.50 11.53
N SER A 88 -9.23 10.54 10.82
CA SER A 88 -9.62 10.47 9.40
C SER A 88 -8.54 10.99 8.45
N GLN A 89 -7.37 11.39 8.97
CA GLN A 89 -6.28 11.91 8.17
C GLN A 89 -5.10 10.95 8.23
N ASN A 90 -4.69 10.47 7.06
CA ASN A 90 -3.49 9.67 6.86
C ASN A 90 -2.46 10.49 6.07
N GLU A 91 -1.17 10.14 6.15
CA GLU A 91 -0.14 10.84 5.38
C GLU A 91 -0.35 10.76 3.86
N GLY A 92 -1.06 9.73 3.37
CA GLY A 92 -1.49 9.65 1.97
C GLY A 92 -2.35 10.84 1.51
N ASP A 93 -3.09 11.50 2.41
CA ASP A 93 -3.91 12.67 2.07
C ASP A 93 -3.06 13.89 1.64
N ASN A 94 -1.81 13.95 2.09
CA ASN A 94 -0.85 14.97 1.65
C ASN A 94 -0.53 14.81 0.16
N VAL A 95 -0.34 13.57 -0.31
CA VAL A 95 -0.07 13.28 -1.73
C VAL A 95 -1.25 13.73 -2.59
N HIS A 96 -2.48 13.39 -2.19
CA HIS A 96 -3.69 13.81 -2.89
C HIS A 96 -3.78 15.34 -2.98
N SER A 97 -3.47 16.05 -1.89
CA SER A 97 -3.44 17.52 -1.86
C SER A 97 -2.43 18.12 -2.84
N VAL A 98 -1.24 17.51 -2.97
CA VAL A 98 -0.23 17.94 -3.94
C VAL A 98 -0.73 17.71 -5.37
N ILE A 99 -1.23 16.51 -5.68
CA ILE A 99 -1.75 16.17 -7.02
C ILE A 99 -2.87 17.14 -7.42
N GLU A 100 -3.84 17.37 -6.54
CA GLU A 100 -4.97 18.27 -6.81
C GLU A 100 -4.51 19.72 -7.09
N ASN A 101 -3.50 20.21 -6.37
CA ASN A 101 -2.91 21.52 -6.63
C ASN A 101 -2.22 21.61 -7.99
N TYR A 102 -1.62 20.52 -8.48
CA TYR A 102 -1.02 20.48 -9.81
C TYR A 102 -2.08 20.39 -10.91
N THR A 103 -3.18 19.66 -10.70
CA THR A 103 -4.25 19.51 -11.71
C THR A 103 -5.11 20.78 -11.86
N LYS A 104 -5.15 21.64 -10.85
CA LYS A 104 -5.89 22.92 -10.89
C LYS A 104 -5.16 24.07 -11.59
N LYS A 105 -3.90 23.87 -12.01
CA LYS A 105 -3.15 24.80 -12.86
C LYS A 105 -3.43 24.55 -14.33
#